data_AF-A0A7V4ZDA2-F1
#
_entry.id   AF-A0A7V4ZDA2-F1
#
_cell.length_a   1.000
_cell.length_b   1.000
_cell.length_c   1.000
_cell.angle_alpha   90.00
_cell.angle_beta   90.00
_cell.angle_gamma   90.00
#
_symmetry.space_group_name_H-M   'P 1'
#
loop_
_entity.id
_entity.type
_entity.pdbx_description
1 polymer ?
#
loop_
_entity_poly.entity_id
_entity_poly.type
_entity_poly.pdbx_seq_one_letter_code
_entity_poly.pdbx_strand_id
1 'polypeptide(L)'
;MESEHLVVKVEGLEELLKRLDKSRLETVAKRVVSRLAERIKAEAIPYPPEGPWNRPGGPGSRWYQRHFGPRWMVKSGAIHGRDTSEQMQKRWLVNVKDSWRAYIGNTAKYSDYVMGTQQTAFHAQHGWRKLEDIARQVVDANMRNVAREEIDREIGAVE
;
A
#
# COMPACT_ATOMS: atom_id res chain seq x y z
N MET A 1 -38.29 6.59 -31.46
CA MET A 1 -36.93 7.10 -31.18
C MET A 1 -35.99 5.94 -31.38
N GLU A 2 -35.22 5.94 -32.46
CA GLU A 2 -34.12 5.00 -32.62
C GLU A 2 -33.03 5.37 -31.61
N SER A 3 -32.56 4.40 -30.83
CA SER A 3 -31.43 4.58 -29.93
C SER A 3 -30.17 4.75 -30.75
N GLU A 4 -29.47 5.89 -30.59
CA GLU A 4 -28.11 6.03 -31.11
C GLU A 4 -27.21 4.96 -30.47
N HIS A 5 -26.60 4.12 -31.30
CA HIS A 5 -25.62 3.13 -30.86
C HIS A 5 -24.21 3.62 -31.21
N LEU A 6 -23.36 3.76 -30.18
CA LEU A 6 -21.93 3.98 -30.34
C LEU A 6 -21.23 2.63 -30.53
N VAL A 7 -20.53 2.45 -31.64
CA VAL A 7 -19.66 1.28 -31.88
C VAL A 7 -18.21 1.69 -31.68
N VAL A 8 -17.55 1.08 -30.69
CA VAL A 8 -16.11 1.26 -30.42
C VAL A 8 -15.35 0.04 -30.93
N LYS A 9 -14.41 0.26 -31.85
CA LYS A 9 -13.49 -0.79 -32.34
C LYS A 9 -12.14 -0.68 -31.63
N VAL A 10 -11.66 -1.79 -31.09
CA VAL A 10 -10.33 -1.90 -30.49
C VAL A 10 -9.42 -2.69 -31.43
N GLU A 11 -8.36 -2.07 -31.91
CA GLU A 11 -7.42 -2.70 -32.84
C GLU A 11 -6.31 -3.44 -32.08
N GLY A 12 -5.86 -4.59 -32.62
CA GLY A 12 -4.77 -5.39 -32.05
C GLY A 12 -5.12 -6.27 -30.85
N LEU A 13 -6.32 -6.16 -30.28
CA LEU A 13 -6.76 -7.00 -29.16
C LEU A 13 -6.82 -8.49 -29.53
N GLU A 14 -7.30 -8.82 -30.73
CA GLU A 14 -7.35 -10.21 -31.19
C GLU A 14 -5.96 -10.82 -31.31
N GLU A 15 -4.99 -10.09 -31.86
CA GLU A 15 -3.61 -10.55 -31.99
C GLU A 15 -2.94 -10.70 -30.61
N LEU A 16 -3.21 -9.76 -29.69
CA LEU A 16 -2.78 -9.85 -28.31
C LEU A 16 -3.31 -11.12 -27.64
N LEU A 17 -4.60 -11.42 -27.79
CA LEU A 17 -5.24 -12.61 -27.23
C LEU A 17 -4.75 -13.91 -27.87
N LYS A 18 -4.38 -13.88 -29.16
CA LYS A 18 -3.75 -15.05 -29.81
C LYS A 18 -2.37 -15.33 -29.24
N ARG A 19 -1.59 -14.29 -28.95
CA ARG A 19 -0.25 -14.45 -28.36
C ARG A 19 -0.34 -14.83 -26.89
N LEU A 20 -1.24 -14.21 -26.13
CA LEU A 20 -1.47 -14.50 -24.72
C LEU A 20 -2.59 -15.52 -24.57
N ASP A 21 -2.25 -16.81 -24.63
CA ASP A 21 -3.19 -17.84 -24.18
C ASP A 21 -3.62 -17.60 -22.71
N LYS A 22 -4.63 -18.34 -22.26
CA LYS A 22 -5.18 -18.19 -20.91
C LYS A 22 -4.12 -18.35 -19.81
N SER A 23 -3.20 -19.29 -19.95
CA SER A 23 -2.16 -19.57 -18.95
C SER A 23 -1.15 -18.42 -18.87
N ARG A 24 -0.77 -17.87 -20.02
CA ARG A 24 0.10 -16.70 -20.11
C ARG A 24 -0.57 -15.46 -19.54
N LEU A 25 -1.86 -15.26 -19.83
CA LEU A 25 -2.63 -14.16 -19.24
C LEU A 25 -2.69 -14.28 -17.71
N GLU A 26 -2.95 -15.47 -17.18
CA GLU A 26 -2.95 -15.74 -15.73
C GLU A 26 -1.57 -15.49 -15.10
N THR A 27 -0.49 -15.81 -15.82
CA THR A 27 0.89 -15.55 -15.38
C THR A 27 1.20 -14.06 -15.34
N VAL A 28 0.86 -13.33 -16.41
CA VAL A 28 1.01 -11.87 -16.49
C VAL A 28 0.22 -11.20 -15.38
N ALA A 29 -1.06 -11.56 -15.22
CA ALA A 29 -1.92 -11.00 -14.18
C ALA A 29 -1.33 -11.20 -12.78
N LYS A 30 -0.84 -12.41 -12.48
CA LYS A 30 -0.19 -12.70 -11.20
C LYS A 30 1.02 -11.79 -10.95
N ARG A 31 1.85 -11.56 -11.97
CA ARG A 31 3.01 -10.66 -11.88
C ARG A 31 2.59 -9.21 -11.67
N VAL A 32 1.57 -8.74 -12.39
CA VAL A 32 1.00 -7.39 -12.22
C VAL A 32 0.49 -7.19 -10.79
N VAL A 33 -0.36 -8.10 -10.31
CA VAL A 33 -0.90 -8.09 -8.95
C VAL A 33 0.21 -8.10 -7.91
N SER A 34 1.23 -8.96 -8.07
CA SER A 34 2.38 -9.02 -7.16
C SER A 34 3.15 -7.70 -7.12
N ARG A 35 3.42 -7.09 -8.28
CA ARG A 35 4.17 -5.83 -8.36
C ARG A 35 3.39 -4.67 -7.76
N LEU A 36 2.10 -4.58 -8.03
CA LEU A 36 1.24 -3.57 -7.42
C LEU A 36 1.17 -3.75 -5.89
N ALA A 37 1.07 -5.00 -5.41
CA ALA A 37 1.04 -5.28 -3.99
C ALA A 37 2.33 -4.84 -3.26
N GLU A 38 3.50 -5.10 -3.85
CA GLU A 38 4.76 -4.62 -3.30
C GLU A 38 4.89 -3.09 -3.35
N ARG A 39 4.38 -2.44 -4.40
CA ARG A 39 4.34 -0.96 -4.47
C ARG A 39 3.45 -0.36 -3.39
N ILE A 40 2.28 -0.94 -3.14
CA ILE A 40 1.36 -0.51 -2.08
C ILE A 40 2.05 -0.62 -0.71
N LYS A 41 2.70 -1.76 -0.43
CA LYS A 41 3.49 -1.95 0.78
C LYS A 41 4.62 -0.93 0.89
N ALA A 42 5.38 -0.70 -0.18
CA ALA A 42 6.49 0.25 -0.19
C ALA A 42 6.02 1.68 0.12
N GLU A 43 4.87 2.08 -0.40
CA GLU A 43 4.26 3.40 -0.14
C GLU A 43 3.69 3.50 1.28
N ALA A 44 3.27 2.38 1.88
CA ALA A 44 2.65 2.35 3.20
C ALA A 44 3.65 2.20 4.37
N ILE A 45 4.87 1.75 4.12
CA ILE A 45 5.92 1.57 5.14
C ILE A 45 6.41 2.88 5.77
N PRO A 46 6.71 3.95 4.99
CA PRO A 46 7.24 5.18 5.54
C PRO A 46 6.31 5.84 6.55
N TYR A 47 6.90 6.41 7.60
CA TYR A 47 6.15 7.29 8.48
C TYR A 47 5.73 8.57 7.74
N PRO A 48 4.61 9.21 8.14
CA PRO A 48 4.25 10.57 7.69
C PRO A 48 5.35 11.60 7.99
N PRO A 49 5.24 12.88 7.62
CA PRO A 49 6.18 13.91 8.06
C PRO A 49 6.26 14.05 9.60
N GLU A 50 7.45 14.37 10.13
CA GLU A 50 7.62 14.65 11.57
C GLU A 50 6.97 15.97 11.97
N GLY A 51 6.47 16.04 13.20
CA GLY A 51 5.95 17.27 13.79
C GLY A 51 6.19 17.36 15.30
N PRO A 52 5.70 18.44 15.95
CA PRO A 52 5.88 18.65 17.39
C PRO A 52 5.43 17.47 18.28
N TRP A 53 4.42 16.72 17.85
CA TRP A 53 3.92 15.51 18.52
C TRP A 53 4.91 14.34 18.55
N ASN A 54 6.01 14.43 17.79
CA ASN A 54 7.09 13.46 17.79
C ASN A 54 8.27 13.82 18.69
N ARG A 55 8.20 14.97 19.40
CA ARG A 55 9.31 15.50 20.19
C ARG A 55 8.97 15.56 21.68
N PRO A 56 9.98 15.50 22.57
CA PRO A 56 9.77 15.74 23.99
C PRO A 56 9.15 17.12 24.22
N GLY A 57 8.13 17.17 25.07
CA GLY A 57 7.64 18.42 25.63
C GLY A 57 8.33 18.72 26.97
N GLY A 58 7.67 19.52 27.80
CA GLY A 58 8.10 19.76 29.18
C GLY A 58 7.80 18.61 30.14
N PRO A 59 8.15 18.76 31.43
CA PRO A 59 7.82 17.78 32.47
C PRO A 59 6.32 17.45 32.52
N GLY A 60 5.98 16.16 32.57
CA GLY A 60 4.60 15.67 32.53
C GLY A 60 4.05 15.42 31.13
N SER A 61 4.81 15.73 30.07
CA SER A 61 4.36 15.51 28.69
C SER A 61 4.48 14.05 28.23
N ARG A 62 3.70 13.71 27.19
CA ARG A 62 3.78 12.45 26.45
C ARG A 62 3.95 12.76 24.97
N TRP A 63 4.74 11.95 24.28
CA TRP A 63 4.93 12.07 22.83
C TRP A 63 5.16 10.69 22.21
N TYR A 64 5.06 10.60 20.89
CA TYR A 64 5.42 9.39 20.16
C TYR A 64 6.77 9.57 19.49
N GLN A 65 7.79 8.86 19.97
CA GLN A 65 9.11 8.86 19.35
C GLN A 65 9.17 7.81 18.25
N ARG A 66 9.45 8.22 17.01
CA ARG A 66 9.58 7.30 15.87
C ARG A 66 10.67 6.28 16.09
N HIS A 67 10.52 5.09 15.52
CA HIS A 67 11.43 3.94 15.70
C HIS A 67 11.51 3.40 17.13
N PHE A 68 10.92 4.08 18.11
CA PHE A 68 10.83 3.61 19.47
C PHE A 68 9.38 3.35 19.84
N GLY A 69 8.58 4.38 20.12
CA GLY A 69 7.17 4.27 20.47
C GLY A 69 6.74 5.38 21.43
N PRO A 70 5.69 5.15 22.23
CA PRO A 70 5.25 6.15 23.20
C PRO A 70 6.35 6.42 24.23
N ARG A 71 6.56 7.70 24.50
CA ARG A 71 7.47 8.25 25.51
C ARG A 71 6.71 9.19 26.42
N TRP A 72 7.18 9.31 27.66
CA TRP A 72 6.67 10.30 28.60
C TRP A 72 7.77 10.79 29.53
N MET A 73 7.70 12.07 29.87
CA MET A 73 8.59 12.70 30.83
C MET A 73 7.86 12.83 32.17
N VAL A 74 8.42 12.27 33.23
CA VAL A 74 7.88 12.48 34.59
C VAL A 74 8.25 13.87 35.09
N LYS A 75 7.61 14.33 36.18
CA LYS A 75 7.83 15.69 36.72
C LYS A 75 9.30 15.98 37.09
N SER A 76 10.08 14.95 37.43
CA SER A 76 11.51 15.06 37.71
C SER A 76 12.38 15.27 36.45
N GLY A 77 11.79 15.26 35.25
CA GLY A 77 12.51 15.35 33.98
C GLY A 77 12.99 14.01 33.42
N ALA A 78 12.88 12.91 34.18
CA ALA A 78 13.25 11.58 33.68
C ALA A 78 12.30 11.13 32.55
N ILE A 79 12.86 10.48 31.53
CA ILE A 79 12.12 10.00 30.36
C ILE A 79 11.92 8.50 30.47
N HIS A 80 10.67 8.07 30.26
CA HIS A 80 10.25 6.68 30.22
C HIS A 80 9.58 6.37 28.87
N GLY A 81 9.43 5.08 28.54
CA GLY A 81 8.90 4.69 27.24
C GLY A 81 8.58 3.21 27.07
N ARG A 82 7.99 2.90 25.91
CA ARG A 82 7.87 1.53 25.38
C ARG A 82 8.28 1.49 23.91
N ASP A 83 8.94 0.42 23.50
CA ASP A 83 9.46 0.25 22.13
C ASP A 83 8.50 -0.56 21.24
N THR A 84 7.32 0.01 20.98
CA THR A 84 6.24 -0.67 20.24
C THR A 84 6.15 -0.28 18.77
N SER A 85 6.81 0.81 18.35
CA SER A 85 6.61 1.43 17.04
C SER A 85 7.24 0.66 15.88
N GLU A 86 8.38 0.01 16.11
CA GLU A 86 9.12 -0.69 15.06
C GLU A 86 8.30 -1.79 14.38
N GLN A 87 7.30 -2.31 15.09
CA GLN A 87 6.45 -3.37 14.58
C GLN A 87 5.66 -2.90 13.35
N MET A 88 5.25 -1.62 13.27
CA MET A 88 4.48 -1.12 12.13
C MET A 88 5.31 -1.02 10.85
N GLN A 89 6.61 -0.73 10.91
CA GLN A 89 7.45 -0.73 9.69
C GLN A 89 7.87 -2.15 9.30
N LYS A 90 7.99 -3.06 10.28
CA LYS A 90 8.57 -4.40 10.07
C LYS A 90 7.53 -5.46 9.71
N ARG A 91 6.29 -5.35 10.19
CA ARG A 91 5.29 -6.42 10.12
C ARG A 91 4.33 -6.29 8.94
N TRP A 92 4.84 -6.44 7.73
CA TRP A 92 4.02 -6.44 6.51
C TRP A 92 3.83 -7.84 5.94
N LEU A 93 2.61 -8.11 5.51
CA LEU A 93 2.24 -9.30 4.76
C LEU A 93 1.82 -8.88 3.35
N VAL A 94 2.45 -9.49 2.35
CA VAL A 94 1.98 -9.52 0.97
C VAL A 94 1.76 -10.98 0.62
N ASN A 95 0.53 -11.35 0.29
CA ASN A 95 0.16 -12.72 -0.04
C ASN A 95 -0.68 -12.74 -1.32
N VAL A 96 -0.04 -13.04 -2.44
CA VAL A 96 -0.69 -13.22 -3.75
C VAL A 96 -1.41 -14.57 -3.73
N LYS A 97 -2.74 -14.54 -3.79
CA LYS A 97 -3.59 -15.74 -3.66
C LYS A 97 -3.75 -16.48 -4.97
N ASP A 98 -3.92 -15.71 -6.03
CA ASP A 98 -4.10 -16.18 -7.39
C ASP A 98 -3.66 -15.08 -8.35
N SER A 99 -3.93 -15.27 -9.64
CA SER A 99 -3.56 -14.34 -10.70
C SER A 99 -4.18 -12.95 -10.58
N TRP A 100 -5.25 -12.78 -9.80
CA TRP A 100 -6.03 -11.55 -9.79
C TRP A 100 -6.10 -10.90 -8.41
N ARG A 101 -5.68 -11.60 -7.35
CA ARG A 101 -5.88 -11.16 -5.97
C ARG A 101 -4.61 -11.28 -5.13
N ALA A 102 -4.35 -10.24 -4.35
CA ALA A 102 -3.36 -10.24 -3.28
C ALA A 102 -3.94 -9.66 -2.00
N TYR A 103 -3.55 -10.23 -0.87
CA TYR A 103 -3.76 -9.62 0.45
C TYR A 103 -2.53 -8.82 0.85
N ILE A 104 -2.78 -7.58 1.28
CA ILE A 104 -1.75 -6.67 1.75
C ILE A 104 -2.21 -6.16 3.11
N GLY A 105 -1.35 -6.23 4.11
CA GLY A 105 -1.71 -5.77 5.44
C GLY A 105 -0.54 -5.72 6.39
N ASN A 106 -0.76 -5.04 7.51
CA ASN A 106 0.20 -4.99 8.59
C ASN A 106 -0.27 -5.82 9.78
N THR A 107 0.57 -6.74 10.28
CA THR A 107 0.21 -7.70 11.34
C THR A 107 0.51 -7.20 12.76
N ALA A 108 0.88 -5.93 12.93
CA ALA A 108 0.91 -5.30 14.25
C ALA A 108 -0.51 -5.20 14.82
N LYS A 109 -0.71 -5.54 16.10
CA LYS A 109 -2.04 -5.56 16.75
C LYS A 109 -2.79 -4.23 16.69
N TYR A 110 -2.07 -3.13 16.58
CA TYR A 110 -2.63 -1.78 16.58
C TYR A 110 -2.75 -1.18 15.16
N SER A 111 -2.37 -1.91 14.10
CA SER A 111 -2.30 -1.38 12.74
C SER A 111 -3.64 -0.84 12.23
N ASP A 112 -4.76 -1.47 12.62
CA ASP A 112 -6.10 -1.06 12.22
C ASP A 112 -6.45 0.35 12.73
N TYR A 113 -5.99 0.72 13.92
CA TYR A 113 -6.16 2.06 14.48
C TYR A 113 -5.25 3.11 13.86
N VAL A 114 -4.19 2.71 13.15
CA VAL A 114 -3.22 3.61 12.51
C VAL A 114 -3.53 3.83 11.03
N MET A 115 -3.84 2.76 10.29
CA MET A 115 -4.01 2.80 8.83
C MET A 115 -5.20 1.95 8.34
N GLY A 116 -5.99 1.36 9.22
CA GLY A 116 -7.12 0.52 8.84
C GLY A 116 -8.45 1.25 8.86
N THR A 117 -9.54 0.48 8.98
CA THR A 117 -10.91 1.04 8.95
C THR A 117 -11.22 1.77 10.25
N GLN A 118 -10.62 1.34 11.36
CA GLN A 118 -10.74 1.96 12.69
C GLN A 118 -9.72 3.07 12.94
N GLN A 119 -9.14 3.66 11.89
CA GLN A 119 -8.14 4.71 12.03
C GLN A 119 -8.64 5.84 12.94
N THR A 120 -7.85 6.17 13.98
CA THR A 120 -8.22 7.25 14.90
C THR A 120 -7.95 8.62 14.27
N ALA A 121 -8.74 9.62 14.68
CA ALA A 121 -8.58 11.00 14.22
C ALA A 121 -7.15 11.54 14.44
N PHE A 122 -6.50 11.14 15.55
CA PHE A 122 -5.11 11.50 15.82
C PHE A 122 -4.18 11.00 14.71
N HIS A 123 -4.28 9.74 14.27
CA HIS A 123 -3.39 9.24 13.23
C HIS A 123 -3.63 9.94 11.89
N ALA A 124 -4.91 10.14 11.51
CA ALA A 124 -5.27 10.86 10.29
C ALA A 124 -4.75 12.31 10.29
N GLN A 125 -4.97 13.06 11.38
CA GLN A 125 -4.51 14.45 11.53
C GLN A 125 -2.98 14.59 11.43
N HIS A 126 -2.25 13.57 11.85
CA HIS A 126 -0.79 13.54 11.81
C HIS A 126 -0.22 12.85 10.56
N GLY A 127 -1.04 12.75 9.50
CA GLY A 127 -0.60 12.39 8.15
C GLY A 127 -0.56 10.89 7.84
N TRP A 128 -1.01 10.02 8.76
CA TRP A 128 -1.17 8.61 8.41
C TRP A 128 -2.32 8.45 7.42
N ARG A 129 -2.05 7.81 6.29
CA ARG A 129 -3.08 7.46 5.30
C ARG A 129 -3.66 6.08 5.59
N LYS A 130 -4.93 5.87 5.27
CA LYS A 130 -5.51 4.52 5.30
C LYS A 130 -4.91 3.66 4.20
N LEU A 131 -4.70 2.37 4.48
CA LEU A 131 -4.13 1.42 3.52
C LEU A 131 -5.00 1.30 2.26
N GLU A 132 -6.32 1.39 2.40
CA GLU A 132 -7.25 1.38 1.26
C GLU A 132 -7.02 2.57 0.31
N ASP A 133 -6.79 3.76 0.87
CA ASP A 133 -6.57 4.98 0.07
C ASP A 133 -5.19 4.93 -0.62
N ILE A 134 -4.18 4.41 0.08
CA ILE A 134 -2.87 4.11 -0.53
C ILE A 134 -3.04 3.12 -1.68
N ALA A 135 -3.78 2.03 -1.47
CA ALA A 135 -3.99 1.00 -2.49
C ALA A 135 -4.67 1.56 -3.74
N ARG A 136 -5.76 2.33 -3.56
CA ARG A 136 -6.44 3.01 -4.67
C ARG A 136 -5.48 3.91 -5.45
N GLN A 137 -4.78 4.81 -4.76
CA GLN A 137 -3.85 5.75 -5.40
C GLN A 137 -2.74 5.04 -6.18
N VAL A 138 -2.14 3.99 -5.60
CA VAL A 138 -1.07 3.23 -6.26
C VAL A 138 -1.61 2.49 -7.49
N VAL A 139 -2.78 1.85 -7.38
CA VAL A 139 -3.40 1.13 -8.50
C VAL A 139 -3.72 2.09 -9.64
N ASP A 140 -4.42 3.19 -9.36
CA ASP A 140 -4.83 4.15 -10.37
C ASP A 140 -3.63 4.77 -11.10
N ALA A 141 -2.57 5.09 -10.35
CA ALA A 141 -1.37 5.70 -10.93
C ALA A 141 -0.48 4.72 -11.70
N ASN A 142 -0.53 3.40 -11.41
CA ASN A 142 0.48 2.45 -11.90
C ASN A 142 -0.07 1.28 -12.72
N MET A 143 -1.36 0.94 -12.60
CA MET A 143 -1.94 -0.28 -13.19
C MET A 143 -1.60 -0.42 -14.68
N ARG A 144 -1.88 0.62 -15.46
CA ARG A 144 -1.68 0.59 -16.92
C ARG A 144 -0.21 0.33 -17.29
N ASN A 145 0.72 1.01 -16.63
CA ASN A 145 2.15 0.91 -16.94
C ASN A 145 2.71 -0.44 -16.50
N VAL A 146 2.36 -0.91 -15.30
CA VAL A 146 2.78 -2.22 -14.80
C VAL A 146 2.21 -3.34 -15.67
N ALA A 147 0.93 -3.27 -16.06
CA ALA A 147 0.32 -4.24 -16.96
C ALA A 147 1.00 -4.28 -18.32
N ARG A 148 1.27 -3.11 -18.91
CA ARG A 148 1.99 -3.00 -20.18
C ARG A 148 3.38 -3.64 -20.10
N GLU A 149 4.17 -3.29 -19.09
CA GLU A 149 5.52 -3.83 -18.90
C GLU A 149 5.53 -5.36 -18.78
N GLU A 150 4.57 -5.94 -18.05
CA GLU A 150 4.49 -7.40 -17.91
C GLU A 150 3.99 -8.09 -19.17
N ILE A 151 3.07 -7.48 -19.93
CA ILE A 151 2.63 -7.98 -21.24
C ILE A 151 3.78 -7.94 -22.24
N ASP A 152 4.47 -6.81 -22.34
CA ASP A 152 5.59 -6.62 -23.26
C ASP A 152 6.71 -7.61 -22.95
N ARG A 153 7.02 -7.82 -21.66
CA ARG A 153 7.97 -8.84 -21.21
C ARG A 153 7.53 -10.25 -21.61
N GLU A 154 6.26 -10.57 -21.40
CA GLU A 154 5.74 -11.91 -21.69
C GLU A 154 5.78 -12.20 -23.20
N ILE A 155 5.40 -11.23 -24.04
CA ILE A 155 5.43 -11.39 -25.50
C ILE A 155 6.87 -11.46 -26.02
N GLY A 156 7.76 -10.56 -25.55
CA GLY A 156 9.17 -10.53 -25.96
C GLY A 156 10.01 -11.73 -25.48
N ALA A 157 9.52 -12.51 -24.52
CA ALA A 157 10.17 -13.75 -24.08
C ALA A 157 9.89 -14.96 -25.01
N VAL A 158 9.06 -14.78 -26.04
CA VAL A 158 8.62 -15.85 -26.97
C VAL A 158 9.20 -15.68 -28.39
N GLU A 159 9.99 -14.62 -28.61
CA GLU A 159 10.84 -14.47 -29.80
C GLU A 159 12.24 -15.06 -29.57
#